data_AF-A0A918I4E5-F1
#
_entry.id   AF-A0A918I4E5-F1
#
_cell.length_a   1.000
_cell.length_b   1.000
_cell.length_c   1.000
_cell.angle_alpha   90.00
_cell.angle_beta   90.00
_cell.angle_gamma   90.00
#
_symmetry.space_group_name_H-M   'P 1'
#
loop_
_entity.id
_entity.type
_entity.pdbx_description
1 polymer ?
#
loop_
_entity_poly.entity_id
_entity_poly.type
_entity_poly.pdbx_seq_one_letter_code
_entity_poly.pdbx_strand_id
1 'polypeptide(L)'
;MSTAQEITHEVVAERLRLLMAELLEMEPADLDDEVPLSAFGIDSMTSSVLVADVEKWYGVRLESAGSLGSLTLTDVADEVVAVLRRHPEEK
;
A
#
# COMPACT_ATOMS: atom_id res chain seq x y z
N MET A 1 -3.02 -1.17 26.68
CA MET A 1 -2.28 -0.13 25.94
C MET A 1 -2.76 -0.27 24.51
N SER A 2 -3.91 0.35 24.19
CA SER A 2 -4.01 1.58 23.40
C SER A 2 -3.18 1.43 22.12
N THR A 3 -3.80 1.31 20.95
CA THR A 3 -4.41 2.45 20.29
C THR A 3 -5.49 1.99 19.30
N ALA A 4 -6.62 2.69 19.26
CA ALA A 4 -7.32 2.87 17.99
C ALA A 4 -6.32 3.63 17.13
N GLN A 5 -5.57 2.92 16.28
CA GLN A 5 -4.52 3.53 15.48
C GLN A 5 -5.21 4.51 14.52
N GLU A 6 -4.93 5.79 14.69
CA GLU A 6 -5.23 6.79 13.67
C GLU A 6 -4.52 6.32 12.40
N ILE A 7 -5.27 6.04 11.33
CA ILE A 7 -4.67 5.57 10.09
C ILE A 7 -3.88 6.76 9.51
N THR A 8 -2.56 6.75 9.71
CA THR A 8 -1.62 7.74 9.17
C THR A 8 -0.87 7.16 7.97
N HIS A 9 -0.30 8.05 7.16
CA HIS A 9 0.54 7.69 6.03
C HIS A 9 1.65 6.71 6.41
N GLU A 10 2.39 7.00 7.48
CA GLU A 10 3.48 6.17 7.99
C GLU A 10 3.03 4.75 8.34
N VAL A 11 1.85 4.60 8.97
CA VAL A 11 1.30 3.28 9.33
C VAL A 11 0.93 2.49 8.09
N VAL A 12 0.34 3.15 7.08
CA VAL A 12 -0.02 2.51 5.82
C VAL A 12 1.23 2.11 5.04
N ALA A 13 2.22 3.00 4.94
CA ALA A 13 3.48 2.76 4.25
C ALA A 13 4.23 1.57 4.85
N GLU A 14 4.39 1.53 6.18
CA GLU A 14 5.02 0.41 6.89
C GLU A 14 4.28 -0.91 6.62
N ARG A 15 2.95 -0.89 6.59
CA ARG A 15 2.15 -2.10 6.32
C ARG A 15 2.30 -2.57 4.86
N LEU A 16 2.29 -1.64 3.91
CA LEU A 16 2.53 -1.92 2.50
C LEU A 16 3.94 -2.50 2.28
N ARG A 17 4.93 -1.95 2.99
CA ARG A 17 6.31 -2.43 2.98
C ARG A 17 6.41 -3.87 3.44
N LEU A 18 5.75 -4.23 4.55
CA LEU A 18 5.69 -5.61 5.03
C LEU A 18 5.01 -6.56 4.02
N LEU A 19 3.90 -6.13 3.42
CA LEU A 19 3.20 -6.90 2.39
C LEU A 19 4.08 -7.13 1.16
N MET A 20 4.78 -6.09 0.72
CA MET A 20 5.72 -6.19 -0.40
C MET A 20 6.90 -7.09 -0.10
N ALA A 21 7.46 -7.00 1.12
CA ALA A 21 8.56 -7.85 1.56
C ALA A 21 8.16 -9.33 1.52
N GLU A 22 6.95 -9.65 2.01
CA GLU A 22 6.39 -11.00 1.92
C GLU A 22 6.17 -11.44 0.46
N LEU A 23 5.65 -10.55 -0.38
CA LEU A 23 5.30 -10.86 -1.77
C LEU A 23 6.53 -11.03 -2.68
N LEU A 24 7.59 -10.26 -2.42
CA LEU A 24 8.85 -10.29 -3.16
C LEU A 24 9.88 -11.23 -2.54
N GLU A 25 9.56 -11.86 -1.41
CA GLU A 25 10.49 -12.69 -0.61
C GLU A 25 11.79 -11.93 -0.24
N MET A 26 11.65 -10.62 0.06
CA MET A 26 12.74 -9.71 0.41
C MET A 26 12.64 -9.27 1.88
N GLU A 27 13.72 -8.73 2.45
CA GLU A 27 13.61 -8.07 3.75
C GLU A 27 12.92 -6.71 3.60
N PRO A 28 12.03 -6.33 4.53
CA PRO A 28 11.40 -5.01 4.49
C PRO A 28 12.46 -3.90 4.51
N ALA A 29 13.55 -4.09 5.25
CA ALA A 29 14.67 -3.14 5.30
C ALA A 29 15.29 -2.80 3.93
N ASP A 30 15.20 -3.70 2.96
CA ASP A 30 15.73 -3.51 1.60
C ASP A 30 14.75 -2.79 0.66
N LEU A 31 13.48 -2.64 1.07
CA LEU A 31 12.49 -1.84 0.36
C LEU A 31 12.65 -0.38 0.73
N ASP A 32 12.79 0.46 -0.28
CA ASP A 32 12.86 1.91 -0.20
C ASP A 32 11.51 2.51 -0.59
N ASP A 33 10.97 3.36 0.28
CA ASP A 33 9.62 3.92 0.15
C ASP A 33 9.51 5.00 -0.92
N GLU A 34 10.64 5.52 -1.42
CA GLU A 34 10.74 6.53 -2.49
C GLU A 34 11.06 5.90 -3.86
N VAL A 35 11.26 4.58 -3.92
CA VAL A 35 11.59 3.88 -5.15
C VAL A 35 10.32 3.35 -5.81
N PRO A 36 10.19 3.47 -7.15
CA PRO A 36 9.04 2.92 -7.87
C PRO A 36 8.90 1.40 -7.67
N LEU A 37 7.68 0.92 -7.49
CA LEU A 37 7.41 -0.49 -7.25
C LEU A 37 7.95 -1.41 -8.36
N SER A 38 7.92 -0.94 -9.61
CA SER A 38 8.48 -1.67 -10.76
C SER A 38 9.99 -1.89 -10.68
N ALA A 39 10.73 -1.06 -9.94
CA ALA A 39 12.17 -1.23 -9.76
C ALA A 39 12.50 -2.43 -8.86
N PHE A 40 11.58 -2.82 -7.97
CA PHE A 40 11.69 -4.03 -7.14
C PHE A 40 11.24 -5.31 -7.86
N GLY A 41 10.77 -5.21 -9.10
CA GLY A 41 10.27 -6.35 -9.87
C GLY A 41 8.77 -6.59 -9.75
N ILE A 42 7.99 -5.63 -9.23
CA ILE A 42 6.52 -5.71 -9.25
C ILE A 42 6.03 -5.67 -10.71
N ASP A 43 5.48 -6.80 -11.14
CA ASP A 43 4.78 -6.96 -12.42
C ASP A 43 3.25 -6.79 -12.27
N SER A 44 2.50 -6.87 -13.38
CA SER A 44 1.04 -6.68 -13.39
C SER A 44 0.24 -7.71 -12.57
N MET A 45 0.74 -8.95 -12.45
CA MET A 45 0.12 -9.99 -11.62
C MET A 45 0.34 -9.66 -10.15
N THR A 46 1.59 -9.38 -9.78
CA THR A 46 1.99 -9.04 -8.42
C THR A 46 1.35 -7.74 -7.93
N SER A 47 1.22 -6.74 -8.80
CA SER A 47 0.49 -5.50 -8.48
C SER A 47 -0.99 -5.76 -8.21
N SER A 48 -1.63 -6.64 -8.97
CA SER A 48 -3.05 -6.97 -8.78
C SER A 48 -3.30 -7.66 -7.44
N VAL A 49 -2.37 -8.51 -6.99
CA VAL A 49 -2.43 -9.15 -5.67
C VAL A 49 -2.28 -8.11 -4.56
N LEU A 50 -1.28 -7.23 -4.66
CA LEU A 50 -1.07 -6.16 -3.68
C LEU A 50 -2.30 -5.24 -3.57
N VAL A 51 -2.89 -4.83 -4.70
CA VAL A 51 -4.14 -4.04 -4.70
C VAL A 51 -5.24 -4.78 -3.97
N ALA A 52 -5.49 -6.03 -4.33
CA ALA A 52 -6.59 -6.79 -3.77
C ALA A 52 -6.46 -6.94 -2.25
N ASP A 53 -5.23 -7.13 -1.75
CA ASP A 53 -4.98 -7.14 -0.31
C ASP A 53 -5.21 -5.76 0.29
N VAL A 54 -4.62 -4.70 -0.22
CA VAL A 54 -4.80 -3.34 0.32
C VAL A 54 -6.27 -2.92 0.37
N GLU A 55 -7.00 -3.13 -0.72
CA GLU A 55 -8.44 -2.84 -0.81
C GLU A 55 -9.24 -3.64 0.21
N LYS A 56 -8.92 -4.93 0.38
CA LYS A 56 -9.59 -5.80 1.35
C LYS A 56 -9.28 -5.44 2.81
N TRP A 57 -8.03 -5.08 3.11
CA TRP A 57 -7.58 -4.78 4.47
C TRP A 57 -8.09 -3.42 4.96
N TYR A 58 -8.06 -2.41 4.10
CA TYR A 58 -8.51 -1.05 4.45
C TYR A 58 -9.96 -0.77 4.05
N GLY A 59 -10.61 -1.66 3.30
CA GLY A 59 -11.96 -1.44 2.79
C GLY A 59 -12.04 -0.31 1.76
N VAL A 60 -10.94 -0.05 1.06
CA VAL A 60 -10.83 1.03 0.07
C VAL A 60 -10.82 0.48 -1.35
N ARG A 61 -10.91 1.36 -2.34
CA ARG A 61 -10.65 1.04 -3.73
C ARG A 61 -9.60 1.98 -4.30
N LEU A 62 -8.51 1.44 -4.81
CA LEU A 62 -7.44 2.23 -5.38
C LEU A 62 -7.76 2.56 -6.83
N GLU A 63 -7.79 3.84 -7.16
CA GLU A 63 -8.00 4.30 -8.54
C GLU A 63 -6.73 4.08 -9.38
N SER A 64 -5.56 4.19 -8.75
CA SER A 64 -4.27 4.04 -9.42
C SER A 64 -3.79 2.59 -9.54
N ALA A 65 -4.65 1.60 -9.23
CA ALA A 65 -4.32 0.17 -9.26
C ALA A 65 -3.65 -0.28 -10.58
N GLY A 66 -4.06 0.28 -11.72
CA GLY A 66 -3.48 -0.04 -13.03
C GLY A 66 -2.09 0.55 -13.30
N SER A 67 -1.62 1.49 -12.49
CA SER A 67 -0.33 2.17 -12.64
C SER A 67 0.60 1.98 -11.43
N LEU A 68 0.32 0.98 -10.59
CA LEU A 68 1.08 0.71 -9.36
C LEU A 68 2.58 0.54 -9.56
N GLY A 69 3.00 -0.04 -10.69
CA GLY A 69 4.42 -0.21 -10.99
C GLY A 69 5.20 1.11 -11.07
N SER A 70 4.56 2.21 -11.48
CA SER A 70 5.21 3.53 -11.53
C SER A 70 5.12 4.32 -10.23
N LEU A 71 4.31 3.87 -9.28
CA LEU A 71 4.14 4.53 -7.99
C LEU A 71 5.19 4.07 -7.00
N THR A 72 5.37 4.84 -5.94
CA THR A 72 6.18 4.46 -4.77
C THR A 72 5.27 3.95 -3.64
N LEU A 73 5.86 3.32 -2.62
CA LEU A 73 5.13 2.96 -1.39
C LEU A 73 4.47 4.19 -0.74
N THR A 74 5.18 5.32 -0.76
CA THR A 74 4.70 6.61 -0.26
C THR A 74 3.46 7.08 -1.01
N ASP A 75 3.46 7.01 -2.34
CA ASP A 75 2.32 7.42 -3.17
C ASP A 75 1.07 6.58 -2.90
N VAL A 76 1.26 5.26 -2.78
CA VAL A 76 0.15 4.32 -2.50
C VAL A 76 -0.40 4.57 -1.11
N ALA A 77 0.45 4.79 -0.11
CA ALA A 77 0.04 5.12 1.24
C ALA A 77 -0.76 6.43 1.31
N ASP A 78 -0.32 7.46 0.57
CA ASP A 78 -1.03 8.73 0.45
C ASP A 78 -2.40 8.55 -0.18
N GLU A 79 -2.51 7.75 -1.24
CA GLU A 79 -3.78 7.45 -1.88
C GLU A 79 -4.74 6.74 -0.91
N VAL A 80 -4.29 5.69 -0.22
CA VAL A 80 -5.10 4.97 0.77
C VAL A 80 -5.61 5.92 1.85
N VAL A 81 -4.72 6.75 2.43
CA VAL A 81 -5.11 7.73 3.46
C VAL A 81 -6.09 8.75 2.89
N ALA A 82 -5.89 9.22 1.65
CA ALA A 82 -6.80 10.14 0.99
C ALA A 82 -8.19 9.51 0.77
N VAL A 83 -8.25 8.24 0.35
CA VAL A 83 -9.51 7.50 0.15
C VAL A 83 -10.23 7.28 1.48
N LEU A 84 -9.52 6.85 2.53
CA LEU A 84 -10.08 6.67 3.87
C LEU A 84 -10.65 7.97 4.45
N ARG A 85 -9.97 9.11 4.21
CA ARG A 85 -10.46 10.43 4.61
C ARG A 85 -11.69 10.87 3.83
N ARG A 86 -11.83 10.45 2.57
CA ARG A 86 -12.98 10.76 1.70
C ARG A 86 -14.19 9.87 1.99
N HIS A 87 -13.98 8.64 2.43
CA HIS A 87 -15.02 7.67 2.77
C HIS A 87 -14.93 7.24 4.24
N PRO A 88 -15.33 8.09 5.21
CA PRO A 88 -15.36 7.73 6.62
C PRO A 88 -16.53 6.79 6.98
N GLU A 89 -16.68 5.67 6.27
CA GLU A 89 -17.75 4.65 6.42
C GLU A 89 -19.11 5.03 5.81
N GLU A 90 -19.51 4.36 4.71
CA GLU A 90 -20.88 3.84 4.64
C GLU A 90 -20.83 2.49 5.35
N LYS A 91 -21.29 2.47 6.61
CA LYS A 91 -21.47 1.25 7.41
C LYS A 91 -22.53 0.33 6.82
#